data_AF-G3IAR3-F1
#
_entry.id   AF-G3IAR3-F1
#
_cell.length_a   1.000
_cell.length_b   1.000
_cell.length_c   1.000
_cell.angle_alpha   90.00
_cell.angle_beta   90.00
_cell.angle_gamma   90.00
#
_symmetry.space_group_name_H-M   'P 1'
#
loop_
_entity.id
_entity.type
_entity.pdbx_description
1 polymer ?
#
loop_
_entity_poly.entity_id
_entity_poly.type
_entity_poly.pdbx_seq_one_letter_code
_entity_poly.pdbx_strand_id
1 'polypeptide(L)'
;MQASLPKVLRFCACAGMIYLGYTFCGWIVLGPYHEKFENLNIVSECLFSLVNGDDMFATFAQIQQKSTLVWLFSRLYLYSFISLFIYMVLSLFIALITDSYHTIKKYQQNGFPETDLQKFLKEHSSKEGYQKEPPALLSCVCCLRRSVLCL
;
A
#
# COMPACT_ATOMS: atom_id res chain seq x y z
N MET A 1 -2.99 -4.81 -6.91
CA MET A 1 -2.40 -3.77 -6.03
C MET A 1 -3.38 -2.68 -5.59
N GLN A 2 -4.39 -2.28 -6.39
CA GLN A 2 -5.32 -1.21 -5.97
C GLN A 2 -6.21 -1.55 -4.75
N ALA A 3 -6.56 -2.83 -4.55
CA ALA A 3 -7.38 -3.24 -3.40
C ALA A 3 -6.61 -3.32 -2.07
N SER A 4 -5.27 -3.40 -2.09
CA SER A 4 -4.42 -3.55 -0.90
C SER A 4 -3.90 -2.21 -0.34
N LEU A 5 -3.79 -1.18 -1.20
CA LEU A 5 -3.42 0.19 -0.81
C LEU A 5 -4.22 0.77 0.37
N PRO A 6 -5.56 0.67 0.46
CA PRO A 6 -6.30 1.29 1.56
C PRO A 6 -6.00 0.67 2.93
N LYS A 7 -5.63 -0.62 3.00
CA LYS A 7 -5.24 -1.26 4.28
C LYS A 7 -3.86 -0.81 4.74
N VAL A 8 -2.92 -0.74 3.81
CA VAL A 8 -1.54 -0.29 4.03
C VAL A 8 -1.52 1.17 4.46
N LEU A 9 -2.34 2.00 3.82
CA LEU A 9 -2.41 3.43 4.10
C LEU A 9 -2.91 3.73 5.52
N ARG A 10 -3.83 2.91 6.05
CA ARG A 10 -4.27 3.02 7.46
C ARG A 10 -3.16 2.67 8.45
N PHE A 11 -2.40 1.61 8.18
CA PHE A 11 -1.24 1.27 9.01
C PHE A 11 -0.14 2.34 8.92
N CYS A 12 0.10 2.87 7.73
CA CYS A 12 1.07 3.94 7.51
C CYS A 12 0.65 5.23 8.23
N ALA A 13 -0.63 5.57 8.22
CA ALA A 13 -1.16 6.70 9.00
C ALA A 13 -0.95 6.52 10.52
N CYS A 14 -1.17 5.31 11.04
CA CYS A 14 -0.90 4.99 12.45
C CYS A 14 0.59 5.14 12.78
N ALA A 15 1.48 4.56 11.96
CA ALA A 15 2.92 4.68 12.10
C ALA A 15 3.38 6.16 12.03
N GLY A 16 2.76 6.95 11.15
CA GLY A 16 3.01 8.40 11.05
C GLY A 16 2.65 9.16 12.32
N MET A 17 1.52 8.86 12.95
CA MET A 17 1.16 9.50 14.23
C MET A 17 2.13 9.14 15.35
N ILE A 18 2.55 7.87 15.42
CA ILE A 18 3.54 7.42 16.41
C ILE A 18 4.88 8.13 16.16
N TYR A 19 5.33 8.19 14.91
CA TYR A 19 6.56 8.87 14.51
C TYR A 19 6.54 10.34 14.93
N LEU A 20 5.46 11.07 14.65
CA LEU A 20 5.32 12.46 15.08
C LEU A 20 5.36 12.60 16.60
N GLY A 21 4.69 11.71 17.35
CA GLY A 21 4.72 11.69 18.80
C GLY A 21 6.14 11.51 19.36
N TYR A 22 6.92 10.60 18.77
CA TYR A 22 8.33 10.43 19.10
C TYR A 22 9.13 11.69 18.74
N THR A 23 8.99 12.26 17.54
CA THR A 23 9.66 13.50 17.14
C THR A 23 9.42 14.65 18.12
N PHE A 24 8.17 14.88 18.55
CA PHE A 24 7.85 15.91 19.54
C PHE A 24 8.43 15.59 20.93
N CYS A 25 8.33 14.34 21.38
CA CYS A 25 8.90 13.90 22.65
C CYS A 25 10.42 14.07 22.68
N GLY A 26 11.11 13.64 21.63
CA GLY A 26 12.56 13.79 21.47
C GLY A 26 12.98 15.25 21.45
N TRP A 27 12.26 16.10 20.72
CA TRP A 27 12.54 17.54 20.65
C TRP A 27 12.38 18.23 22.01
N ILE A 28 11.28 18.01 22.72
CA ILE A 28 11.02 18.69 24.00
C ILE A 28 11.97 18.20 25.10
N VAL A 29 12.20 16.89 25.18
CA VAL A 29 12.96 16.31 26.30
C VAL A 29 14.47 16.36 26.06
N LEU A 30 14.95 16.11 24.83
CA LEU A 30 16.37 16.09 24.52
C LEU A 30 16.90 17.39 23.91
N GLY A 31 16.03 18.27 23.41
CA GLY A 31 16.41 19.55 22.81
C GLY A 31 17.31 20.44 23.67
N PRO A 32 17.04 20.65 24.98
CA PRO A 32 17.92 21.48 25.81
C PRO A 32 19.28 20.82 26.12
N TYR A 33 19.46 19.54 25.80
CA TYR A 33 20.66 18.77 26.15
C TYR A 33 21.53 18.41 24.96
N HIS A 34 21.00 18.45 23.72
CA HIS A 34 21.68 17.89 22.56
C HIS A 34 21.38 18.67 21.27
N GLU A 35 22.41 19.04 20.52
CA GLU A 35 22.30 19.85 19.29
C GLU A 35 21.47 19.15 18.19
N LYS A 36 21.58 17.82 18.07
CA LYS A 36 20.75 17.00 17.16
C LYS A 36 19.24 17.09 17.46
N PHE A 37 18.86 17.55 18.65
CA PHE A 37 17.46 17.65 19.06
C PHE A 37 16.97 19.09 19.23
N GLU A 38 17.73 20.09 18.80
CA GLU A 38 17.35 21.50 18.91
C GLU A 38 16.22 21.87 17.93
N ASN A 39 16.24 21.30 16.73
CA ASN A 39 15.28 21.57 15.67
C ASN A 39 14.49 20.32 15.32
N LEU A 40 13.16 20.44 15.21
CA LEU A 40 12.27 19.35 14.81
C LEU A 40 12.70 18.65 13.51
N ASN A 41 13.24 19.41 12.54
CA ASN A 41 13.74 18.85 11.29
C ASN A 41 14.93 17.91 11.50
N ILE A 42 15.89 18.30 12.34
CA ILE A 42 17.08 17.47 12.64
C ILE A 42 16.67 16.23 13.45
N VAL A 43 15.70 16.37 14.35
CA VAL A 43 15.12 15.21 15.08
C VAL A 43 14.49 14.23 14.11
N SER A 44 13.71 14.73 13.14
CA SER A 44 13.09 13.89 12.11
C SER A 44 14.14 13.19 11.24
N GLU A 45 15.15 13.91 10.76
CA GLU A 45 16.27 13.33 10.00
C GLU A 45 16.99 12.23 10.81
N CYS A 46 17.27 12.49 12.09
CA CYS A 46 17.90 11.53 12.99
C CYS A 46 17.03 10.27 13.17
N LEU A 47 15.74 10.42 13.48
CA LEU A 47 14.81 9.31 13.63
C LEU A 47 14.64 8.54 12.31
N PHE A 48 14.67 9.21 11.16
CA PHE A 48 14.62 8.55 9.86
C PHE A 48 15.89 7.72 9.59
N SER A 49 17.07 8.26 9.83
CA SER A 49 18.33 7.51 9.72
C SER A 49 18.40 6.32 10.69
N LEU A 50 17.83 6.48 11.89
CA LEU A 50 17.69 5.39 12.89
C LEU A 50 16.79 4.24 12.40
N VAL A 51 15.67 4.55 11.75
CA VAL A 51 14.79 3.53 11.15
C VAL A 51 15.51 2.77 10.03
N ASN A 52 16.38 3.44 9.29
CA ASN A 52 17.21 2.83 8.25
C ASN A 52 18.46 2.11 8.79
N GLY A 53 18.82 2.31 10.07
CA GLY A 53 19.92 1.63 10.75
C GLY A 53 21.30 2.31 10.64
N ASP A 54 21.37 3.59 10.27
CA ASP A 54 22.64 4.24 9.92
C ASP A 54 23.40 4.85 11.12
N ASP A 55 22.72 5.34 12.16
CA ASP A 55 23.37 6.24 13.16
C ASP A 55 23.04 5.93 14.64
N MET A 56 22.81 4.65 14.97
CA MET A 56 22.44 4.23 16.33
C MET A 56 23.51 4.56 17.39
N PHE A 57 24.78 4.28 17.13
CA PHE A 57 25.84 4.33 18.15
C PHE A 57 26.37 5.75 18.41
N ALA A 58 26.50 6.58 17.37
CA ALA A 58 27.02 7.95 17.51
C ALA A 58 26.08 8.82 18.37
N THR A 59 24.77 8.62 18.24
CA THR A 59 23.75 9.30 19.04
C THR A 59 23.86 8.93 20.52
N PHE A 60 24.14 7.65 20.84
CA PHE A 60 24.33 7.22 22.24
C PHE A 60 25.63 7.73 22.87
N ALA A 61 26.70 7.85 22.07
CA ALA A 61 28.01 8.28 22.57
C ALA A 61 28.03 9.77 22.92
N GLN A 62 27.35 10.63 22.15
CA GLN A 62 27.31 12.07 22.40
C GLN A 62 26.45 12.45 23.63
N ILE A 63 25.44 11.65 23.98
CA ILE A 63 24.49 11.93 25.08
C ILE A 63 25.09 11.67 26.48
N GLN A 64 26.20 10.93 26.58
CA GLN A 64 26.78 10.48 27.85
C GLN A 64 27.40 11.61 28.71
N GLN A 65 27.60 12.81 28.17
CA GLN A 65 28.49 13.81 28.77
C GLN A 65 27.84 14.80 29.77
N LYS A 66 26.50 14.82 29.95
CA LYS A 66 25.84 15.87 30.77
C LYS A 66 25.02 15.41 31.97
N SER A 67 24.25 14.32 31.89
CA SER A 67 23.50 13.80 33.07
C SER A 67 23.04 12.35 32.91
N THR A 68 23.11 11.56 34.00
CA THR A 68 22.77 10.13 34.01
C THR A 68 21.29 9.86 33.72
N LEU A 69 20.37 10.73 34.18
CA LEU A 69 18.93 10.57 33.94
C LEU A 69 18.57 10.79 32.47
N VAL A 70 19.10 11.84 31.82
CA VAL A 70 18.88 12.10 30.39
C VAL A 70 19.51 10.99 29.55
N TRP A 71 20.66 10.47 29.98
CA TRP A 71 21.30 9.33 29.33
C TRP A 71 20.44 8.06 29.38
N LEU A 72 19.87 7.74 30.56
CA LEU A 72 18.98 6.58 30.72
C LEU A 72 17.69 6.77 29.89
N PHE A 73 17.09 7.95 29.97
CA PHE A 73 15.88 8.29 29.21
C PHE A 73 16.11 8.16 27.71
N SER A 74 17.21 8.71 27.20
CA SER A 74 17.58 8.65 25.79
C SER A 74 17.73 7.20 25.30
N ARG A 75 18.39 6.33 26.08
CA ARG A 75 18.49 4.90 25.74
C ARG A 75 17.14 4.23 25.67
N LEU A 76 16.32 4.42 26.70
CA LEU A 76 14.98 3.82 26.73
C LEU A 76 14.12 4.33 25.57
N TYR A 77 14.17 5.64 25.30
CA TYR A 77 13.49 6.31 24.20
C TYR A 77 13.91 5.72 22.85
N LEU A 78 15.20 5.69 22.54
CA LEU A 78 15.72 5.18 21.27
C LEU A 78 15.47 3.68 21.10
N TYR A 79 15.72 2.85 22.13
CA TYR A 79 15.43 1.41 22.04
C TYR A 79 13.93 1.12 21.87
N SER A 80 13.07 1.85 22.58
CA SER A 80 11.62 1.71 22.40
C SER A 80 11.19 2.10 20.98
N PHE A 81 11.74 3.21 20.46
CA PHE A 81 11.45 3.69 19.10
C PHE A 81 11.87 2.66 18.05
N ILE A 82 13.13 2.23 18.08
CA ILE A 82 13.71 1.27 17.12
C ILE A 82 12.92 -0.04 17.13
N SER A 83 12.71 -0.60 18.32
CA SER A 83 11.98 -1.86 18.51
C SER A 83 10.56 -1.76 17.94
N LEU A 84 9.82 -0.73 18.34
CA LEU A 84 8.43 -0.55 17.92
C LEU A 84 8.32 -0.30 16.42
N PHE A 85 9.19 0.53 15.84
CA PHE A 85 9.17 0.81 14.40
C PHE A 85 9.55 -0.40 13.56
N ILE A 86 10.53 -1.21 13.99
CA ILE A 86 10.86 -2.49 13.32
C ILE A 86 9.64 -3.43 13.35
N TYR A 87 8.99 -3.61 14.50
CA TYR A 87 7.80 -4.49 14.56
C TYR A 87 6.64 -3.97 13.71
N MET A 88 6.41 -2.65 13.66
CA MET A 88 5.37 -2.05 12.82
C MET A 88 5.67 -2.24 11.33
N VAL A 89 6.91 -1.99 10.90
CA VAL A 89 7.34 -2.17 9.50
C VAL A 89 7.27 -3.65 9.10
N LEU A 90 7.74 -4.57 9.93
CA LEU A 90 7.63 -6.01 9.68
C LEU A 90 6.17 -6.46 9.57
N SER A 91 5.30 -5.97 10.47
CA SER A 91 3.86 -6.27 10.43
C SER A 91 3.22 -5.75 9.14
N LEU A 92 3.63 -4.58 8.66
CA LEU A 92 3.18 -4.01 7.40
C LEU A 92 3.59 -4.88 6.20
N PHE A 93 4.84 -5.31 6.15
CA PHE A 93 5.34 -6.18 5.08
C PHE A 93 4.62 -7.54 5.06
N ILE A 94 4.41 -8.15 6.23
CA ILE A 94 3.66 -9.41 6.33
C ILE A 94 2.23 -9.21 5.82
N ALA A 95 1.53 -8.15 6.26
CA ALA A 95 0.18 -7.86 5.81
C ALA A 95 0.09 -7.65 4.29
N LEU A 96 1.06 -6.93 3.71
CA LEU A 96 1.15 -6.70 2.26
C LEU A 96 1.32 -8.01 1.46
N ILE A 97 2.24 -8.87 1.92
CA ILE A 97 2.51 -10.15 1.28
C ILE A 97 1.30 -11.07 1.42
N THR A 98 0.72 -11.19 2.62
CA THR A 98 -0.46 -12.04 2.87
C THR A 98 -1.67 -11.60 2.05
N ASP A 99 -1.96 -10.30 1.96
CA ASP A 99 -3.10 -9.76 1.20
C ASP A 99 -2.91 -10.00 -0.32
N SER A 100 -1.68 -9.83 -0.82
CA SER A 100 -1.33 -10.13 -2.21
C SER A 100 -1.44 -11.63 -2.51
N TYR A 101 -0.93 -12.47 -1.62
CA TYR A 101 -1.01 -13.93 -1.73
C TYR A 101 -2.46 -14.43 -1.74
N HIS A 102 -3.28 -13.95 -0.80
CA HIS A 102 -4.69 -14.32 -0.72
C HIS A 102 -5.47 -13.90 -1.97
N THR A 103 -5.16 -12.73 -2.54
CA THR A 103 -5.76 -12.25 -3.79
C THR A 103 -5.44 -13.19 -4.96
N ILE A 104 -4.17 -13.59 -5.12
CA ILE A 104 -3.75 -14.51 -6.20
C ILE A 104 -4.39 -15.89 -6.01
N LYS A 105 -4.40 -16.42 -4.79
CA LYS A 105 -5.01 -17.72 -4.48
C LYS A 105 -6.50 -17.73 -4.78
N LYS A 106 -7.21 -16.64 -4.50
CA LYS A 106 -8.64 -16.48 -4.81
C LYS A 106 -8.89 -16.51 -6.32
N TYR A 107 -8.02 -15.92 -7.12
CA TYR A 107 -8.09 -16.01 -8.59
C TYR A 107 -7.84 -17.43 -9.12
N GLN A 108 -6.95 -18.20 -8.48
CA GLN A 108 -6.70 -19.59 -8.88
C GLN A 108 -7.86 -20.53 -8.51
N GLN A 109 -8.53 -20.34 -7.38
CA GLN A 109 -9.64 -21.20 -6.94
C GLN A 109 -10.96 -20.88 -7.66
N ASN A 110 -11.25 -19.59 -7.90
CA ASN A 110 -12.56 -19.16 -8.41
C ASN A 110 -12.53 -18.73 -9.89
N GLY A 111 -11.37 -18.84 -10.56
CA GLY A 111 -11.13 -18.24 -11.87
C GLY A 111 -10.92 -16.72 -11.78
N PHE A 112 -10.48 -16.10 -12.89
CA PHE A 112 -10.47 -14.64 -12.99
C PHE A 112 -11.91 -14.12 -12.84
N PRO A 113 -12.13 -12.99 -12.13
CA PRO A 113 -13.45 -12.40 -12.01
C PRO A 113 -13.97 -12.14 -13.43
N GLU A 114 -15.18 -12.62 -13.74
CA GLU A 114 -15.79 -12.38 -15.05
C GLU A 114 -15.88 -10.86 -15.25
N THR A 115 -15.05 -10.35 -16.16
CA THR A 115 -15.12 -8.97 -16.61
C THR A 115 -16.39 -8.77 -17.43
N ASP A 116 -16.95 -7.57 -17.47
CA ASP A 116 -18.18 -7.30 -18.24
C ASP A 116 -18.03 -7.74 -19.71
N LEU A 117 -16.83 -7.60 -20.28
CA LEU A 117 -16.48 -8.10 -21.62
C LEU A 117 -16.66 -9.63 -21.75
N GLN A 118 -16.26 -10.41 -20.75
CA GLN A 118 -16.44 -11.87 -20.74
C GLN A 118 -17.92 -12.26 -20.63
N LYS A 119 -18.72 -11.51 -19.86
CA LYS A 119 -20.18 -11.67 -19.85
C LYS A 119 -20.79 -11.38 -21.21
N PHE A 120 -20.39 -10.27 -21.85
CA PHE A 120 -20.85 -9.91 -23.19
C PHE A 120 -20.51 -10.97 -24.24
N LEU A 121 -19.28 -11.51 -24.21
CA LEU A 121 -18.86 -12.58 -25.13
C LEU A 121 -19.67 -13.87 -24.91
N LYS A 122 -19.91 -14.26 -23.65
CA LYS A 122 -20.70 -15.45 -23.29
C LYS A 122 -22.17 -15.33 -23.71
N GLU A 123 -22.75 -14.14 -23.59
CA GLU A 123 -24.13 -13.87 -23.99
C GLU A 123 -24.31 -13.97 -25.52
N HIS A 124 -23.31 -13.57 -26.32
CA HIS A 124 -23.32 -13.73 -27.77
C HIS A 124 -23.10 -15.18 -28.23
N SER A 125 -22.13 -15.90 -27.65
CA SER A 125 -21.91 -17.33 -27.97
C SER A 125 -23.12 -18.22 -27.63
N SER A 126 -23.93 -17.82 -26.65
CA SER A 126 -25.16 -18.54 -26.28
C SER A 126 -26.31 -18.30 -27.26
N LYS A 127 -26.33 -17.16 -27.96
CA LYS A 127 -27.34 -16.84 -28.99
C LYS A 127 -27.05 -17.49 -30.34
N GLU A 128 -25.78 -17.78 -30.65
CA GLU A 128 -25.39 -18.45 -31.90
C GLU A 128 -25.69 -19.98 -31.89
N GLY A 129 -25.90 -20.58 -30.71
CA GLY A 129 -26.15 -22.03 -30.55
C GLY A 129 -27.58 -22.52 -30.79
N TYR A 130 -28.56 -21.65 -31.09
CA TYR A 130 -29.97 -22.02 -31.29
C TYR A 130 -30.46 -21.94 -32.74
N GLN A 131 -29.57 -21.66 -33.72
CA GLN A 131 -29.92 -21.75 -35.13
C GLN A 131 -29.38 -23.06 -35.71
N LYS A 132 -30.07 -24.18 -35.48
CA LYS A 132 -29.93 -25.36 -36.36
C LYS A 132 -30.50 -24.97 -37.73
N GLU A 133 -29.63 -24.75 -38.71
CA GLU A 133 -30.01 -24.69 -40.13
C GLU A 133 -30.74 -25.98 -40.56
N PRO A 134 -31.80 -25.89 -41.37
CA PRO A 134 -32.02 -26.83 -42.47
C PRO A 134 -31.38 -26.29 -43.76
N PRO A 135 -30.98 -27.16 -44.71
CA PRO A 135 -30.07 -26.80 -45.78
C PRO A 135 -30.77 -26.11 -46.96
N ALA A 136 -30.04 -25.18 -47.57
CA ALA A 136 -30.09 -24.72 -48.96
C ALA A 136 -31.43 -24.24 -49.54
N LEU A 137 -31.57 -22.92 -49.72
CA LEU A 137 -31.67 -22.23 -51.04
C LEU A 137 -32.07 -20.76 -50.88
N LEU A 138 -31.58 -19.94 -51.81
CA LEU A 138 -31.85 -18.51 -52.05
C LEU A 138 -31.02 -17.51 -51.21
N SER A 139 -29.82 -17.13 -51.66
CA SER A 139 -29.56 -16.22 -52.80
C SER A 139 -30.25 -14.84 -52.67
N CYS A 140 -29.47 -13.88 -52.18
CA CYS A 140 -29.25 -12.61 -52.88
C CYS A 140 -30.46 -11.66 -53.08
N VAL A 141 -31.19 -11.24 -52.03
CA VAL A 141 -31.99 -10.00 -52.10
C VAL A 141 -32.21 -9.45 -50.69
N CYS A 142 -31.49 -8.39 -50.25
CA CYS A 142 -31.99 -7.42 -49.24
C CYS A 142 -31.03 -6.27 -48.84
N CYS A 143 -29.91 -6.04 -49.52
CA CYS A 143 -29.05 -4.87 -49.21
C CYS A 143 -29.28 -3.63 -50.10
N LEU A 144 -30.32 -3.59 -50.93
CA LEU A 144 -30.70 -2.37 -51.64
C LEU A 144 -32.15 -1.98 -51.35
N ARG A 145 -32.34 -1.14 -50.34
CA ARG A 145 -33.49 -0.23 -50.32
C ARG A 145 -33.07 1.14 -49.79
N ARG A 146 -32.27 1.83 -50.61
CA ARG A 146 -32.02 3.26 -50.51
C ARG A 146 -32.85 3.96 -51.60
N SER A 147 -33.98 4.50 -51.17
CA SER A 147 -34.62 5.73 -51.70
C SER A 147 -35.28 5.73 -53.08
N VAL A 148 -36.38 6.50 -53.16
CA VAL A 148 -37.01 7.15 -54.34
C VAL A 148 -38.35 6.56 -54.83
N LEU A 149 -39.42 7.12 -54.26
CA LEU A 149 -40.61 7.73 -54.90
C LEU A 149 -40.74 7.62 -56.43
N CYS A 150 -41.88 7.12 -56.95
CA CYS A 150 -42.60 7.73 -58.08
C CYS A 150 -43.95 7.03 -58.38
N LEU A 151 -44.99 7.87 -58.40
CA LEU A 151 -46.39 7.73 -58.88
C LEU A 151 -47.21 6.49 -58.49
#